data_AF-A0A2X2SMQ5-F1
#
_entry.id   AF-A0A2X2SMQ5-F1
#
_cell.length_a   1.000
_cell.length_b   1.000
_cell.length_c   1.000
_cell.angle_alpha   90.00
_cell.angle_beta   90.00
_cell.angle_gamma   90.00
#
_symmetry.space_group_name_H-M   'P 1'
#
loop_
_entity.id
_entity.type
_entity.pdbx_description
1 polymer ?
#
loop_
_entity_poly.entity_id
_entity_poly.type
_entity_poly.pdbx_seq_one_letter_code
_entity_poly.pdbx_strand_id
1 'polypeptide(L)'
;MPTQDFIDLFTTDDWRKDVFLKEVTVGFSSLYAVNKYPRNRELEPIDSYNFYYGHKAKLFRIAETYLIAAEAAYKNNDETNAKKYLNLLRAARGLTAITTSGSNLFADIQNERNRELAFEDFRLYDLNRWGLPVKRGTLRM
;
A
#
# COMPACT_ATOMS: atom_id res chain seq x y z
N MET A 1 -7.81 -9.20 8.09
CA MET A 1 -8.12 -9.26 6.65
C MET A 1 -8.40 -7.85 6.13
N PRO A 2 -7.93 -7.48 4.94
CA PRO A 2 -8.31 -6.22 4.28
C PRO A 2 -9.81 -6.15 3.95
N THR A 3 -10.37 -4.94 3.96
CA THR A 3 -11.75 -4.65 3.53
C THR A 3 -11.84 -4.58 2.01
N GLN A 4 -13.04 -4.75 1.45
CA GLN A 4 -13.27 -4.64 0.01
C GLN A 4 -12.87 -3.25 -0.51
N ASP A 5 -13.23 -2.19 0.21
CA ASP A 5 -12.85 -0.82 -0.11
C ASP A 5 -11.33 -0.62 -0.27
N PHE A 6 -10.51 -1.39 0.47
CA PHE A 6 -9.06 -1.33 0.34
C PHE A 6 -8.57 -2.07 -0.90
N ILE A 7 -9.16 -3.22 -1.20
CA ILE A 7 -8.86 -4.02 -2.40
C ILE A 7 -9.18 -3.21 -3.66
N ASP A 8 -10.27 -2.45 -3.66
CA ASP A 8 -10.73 -1.65 -4.79
C ASP A 8 -9.86 -0.41 -5.05
N LEU A 9 -8.95 -0.06 -4.13
CA LEU A 9 -7.95 0.97 -4.40
C LEU A 9 -6.95 0.55 -5.48
N PHE A 10 -6.75 -0.75 -5.68
CA PHE A 10 -5.81 -1.30 -6.67
C PHE A 10 -6.51 -1.49 -8.02
N THR A 11 -6.03 -0.78 -9.03
CA THR A 11 -6.46 -0.99 -10.43
C THR A 11 -5.96 -2.34 -10.94
N THR A 12 -6.54 -2.83 -12.04
CA THR A 12 -6.13 -4.11 -12.66
C THR A 12 -4.65 -4.15 -13.01
N ASP A 13 -4.08 -3.02 -13.45
CA ASP A 13 -2.66 -2.92 -13.80
C ASP A 13 -1.72 -2.77 -12.59
N ASP A 14 -2.27 -2.65 -11.38
CA ASP A 14 -1.46 -2.55 -10.17
C ASP A 14 -1.01 -3.94 -9.69
N TRP A 15 0.14 -4.38 -10.19
CA TRP A 15 0.83 -5.60 -9.77
C TRP A 15 1.01 -5.74 -8.23
N ARG A 16 0.92 -4.66 -7.43
CA ARG A 16 0.93 -4.78 -5.97
C ARG A 16 -0.27 -5.55 -5.44
N LYS A 17 -1.39 -5.59 -6.17
CA LYS A 17 -2.56 -6.38 -5.79
C LYS A 17 -2.18 -7.84 -5.60
N ASP A 18 -1.44 -8.40 -6.55
CA ASP A 18 -1.02 -9.81 -6.53
C ASP A 18 0.16 -10.09 -5.58
N VAL A 19 0.95 -9.06 -5.24
CA VAL A 19 2.08 -9.19 -4.32
C VAL A 19 1.65 -8.98 -2.87
N PHE A 20 0.88 -7.92 -2.58
CA PHE A 20 0.52 -7.53 -1.21
C PHE A 20 -0.70 -8.30 -0.70
N LEU A 21 -1.54 -8.80 -1.60
CA LEU A 21 -2.74 -9.54 -1.29
C LEU A 21 -2.69 -10.91 -1.96
N LYS A 22 -3.39 -11.87 -1.37
CA LYS A 22 -3.56 -13.19 -1.94
C LYS A 22 -4.98 -13.65 -1.72
N GLU A 23 -5.67 -14.05 -2.79
CA GLU A 23 -6.97 -14.70 -2.64
C GLU A 23 -6.78 -16.10 -2.05
N VAL A 24 -7.54 -16.40 -1.01
CA VAL A 24 -7.52 -17.65 -0.27
C VAL A 24 -8.95 -18.15 -0.16
N THR A 25 -9.16 -19.41 -0.53
CA THR A 25 -10.44 -20.08 -0.34
C THR A 25 -10.48 -20.73 1.04
N VAL A 26 -11.49 -20.40 1.83
CA VAL A 26 -11.74 -20.96 3.15
C VAL A 26 -13.16 -21.53 3.16
N GLY A 27 -13.27 -22.86 3.18
CA GLY A 27 -14.55 -23.54 3.02
C GLY A 27 -15.16 -23.26 1.64
N PHE A 28 -16.34 -22.63 1.62
CA PHE A 28 -17.08 -22.28 0.40
C PHE A 28 -16.93 -20.80 -0.02
N SER A 29 -16.04 -20.04 0.64
CA SER A 29 -15.88 -18.60 0.41
C SER A 29 -14.44 -18.25 0.02
N SER A 30 -14.28 -17.25 -0.85
CA SER A 30 -12.98 -16.68 -1.20
C SER A 30 -12.79 -15.31 -0.56
N LEU A 31 -11.62 -15.09 0.04
CA LEU A 31 -11.26 -13.85 0.71
C LEU A 31 -9.83 -13.43 0.34
N TYR A 32 -9.50 -12.15 0.51
CA TYR A 32 -8.11 -11.71 0.40
C TYR A 32 -7.43 -11.79 1.77
N ALA A 33 -6.30 -12.47 1.81
CA ALA A 33 -5.33 -12.43 2.89
C ALA A 33 -4.20 -11.45 2.56
N VAL A 34 -3.52 -10.95 3.59
CA VAL A 34 -2.32 -10.14 3.43
C VAL A 34 -1.15 -11.06 3.08
N ASN A 35 -0.46 -10.77 1.96
CA ASN A 35 0.67 -11.54 1.44
C ASN A 35 1.97 -10.73 1.33
N LYS A 36 1.97 -9.48 1.82
CA LYS A 36 3.11 -8.54 1.75
C LYS A 36 4.38 -9.04 2.44
N TYR A 37 4.23 -9.95 3.41
CA TYR A 37 5.33 -10.58 4.15
C TYR A 37 5.38 -12.07 3.84
N PRO A 38 5.76 -12.47 2.61
CA PRO A 38 5.76 -13.86 2.22
C PRO A 38 6.87 -14.62 2.95
N ARG A 39 6.67 -15.93 3.11
CA ARG A 39 7.66 -16.85 3.65
C ARG A 39 8.94 -16.80 2.82
N ASN A 40 10.07 -16.63 3.47
CA ASN A 40 11.39 -16.81 2.87
C ASN A 40 11.99 -18.15 3.28
N ARG A 41 12.13 -19.06 2.30
CA ARG A 41 12.69 -20.40 2.51
C ARG A 41 14.16 -20.39 2.91
N GLU A 42 14.90 -19.35 2.54
CA GLU A 42 16.32 -19.21 2.92
C GLU A 42 16.51 -18.93 4.41
N LEU A 43 15.45 -18.53 5.12
CA LEU A 43 15.49 -18.29 6.57
C LEU A 43 15.03 -19.51 7.38
N GLU A 44 14.64 -20.60 6.73
CA GLU A 44 14.14 -21.80 7.40
C GLU A 44 15.29 -22.54 8.11
N PRO A 45 15.14 -22.86 9.40
CA PRO A 45 16.08 -23.76 10.07
C PRO A 45 16.09 -25.14 9.40
N ILE A 46 17.28 -25.75 9.31
CA ILE A 46 17.52 -27.04 8.63
C ILE A 46 16.56 -28.15 9.14
N ASP A 47 16.21 -28.12 10.43
CA ASP A 47 15.37 -29.15 11.07
C ASP A 47 13.98 -28.62 11.50
N SER A 48 13.39 -27.68 10.74
CA SER A 48 12.08 -27.14 11.12
C SER A 48 10.96 -28.19 10.95
N TYR A 49 10.54 -28.81 12.05
CA TYR A 49 9.37 -29.73 12.08
C TYR A 49 8.04 -28.99 11.83
N ASN A 50 7.99 -27.70 12.15
CA ASN A 50 6.85 -26.81 11.88
C ASN A 50 7.16 -25.88 10.70
N PHE A 51 6.13 -25.47 9.95
CA PHE A 51 6.26 -24.47 8.89
C PHE A 51 6.81 -23.14 9.43
N TYR A 52 8.12 -22.93 9.34
CA TYR A 52 8.75 -21.67 9.73
C TYR A 52 8.41 -20.56 8.74
N TYR A 53 7.78 -19.48 9.24
CA TYR A 53 7.33 -18.33 8.46
C TYR A 53 8.17 -17.08 8.78
N GLY A 54 9.41 -17.08 8.29
CA GLY A 54 10.33 -15.95 8.45
C GLY A 54 10.38 -15.04 7.22
N HIS A 55 10.62 -13.75 7.44
CA HIS A 55 10.97 -12.78 6.41
C HIS A 55 11.97 -11.77 6.98
N LYS A 56 12.75 -11.12 6.10
CA LYS A 56 13.71 -10.09 6.52
C LYS A 56 12.95 -8.80 6.86
N ALA A 57 13.33 -8.16 7.97
CA ALA A 57 12.78 -6.87 8.35
C ALA A 57 13.11 -5.80 7.31
N LYS A 58 12.14 -4.94 6.98
CA LYS A 58 12.30 -3.80 6.09
C LYS A 58 11.99 -2.52 6.88
N LEU A 59 13.03 -1.87 7.40
CA LEU A 59 12.87 -0.68 8.25
C LEU A 59 12.61 0.59 7.44
N PHE A 60 13.29 0.73 6.29
CA PHE A 60 13.16 1.89 5.41
C PHE A 60 13.06 1.45 3.96
N ARG A 61 12.26 2.16 3.18
CA ARG A 61 12.14 1.94 1.73
C ARG A 61 12.05 3.27 1.02
N ILE A 62 12.75 3.39 -0.11
CA ILE A 62 12.76 4.61 -0.93
C ILE A 62 11.34 5.04 -1.37
N ALA A 63 10.41 4.10 -1.51
CA ALA A 63 9.01 4.38 -1.84
C ALA A 63 8.35 5.30 -0.81
N GLU A 64 8.66 5.14 0.48
CA GLU A 64 8.17 6.05 1.52
C GLU A 64 8.74 7.46 1.33
N THR A 65 10.03 7.58 1.01
CA THR A 65 10.67 8.87 0.75
C THR A 65 10.02 9.61 -0.42
N TYR A 66 9.66 8.92 -1.51
CA TYR A 66 8.89 9.51 -2.61
C TYR A 66 7.53 10.06 -2.15
N LEU A 67 6.83 9.33 -1.28
CA LEU A 67 5.53 9.75 -0.76
C LEU A 67 5.65 10.93 0.22
N ILE A 68 6.68 10.94 1.06
CA ILE A 68 7.01 12.09 1.93
C ILE A 68 7.31 13.33 1.07
N ALA A 69 8.15 13.18 0.02
CA ALA A 69 8.48 14.28 -0.87
C ALA A 69 7.27 14.80 -1.66
N ALA A 70 6.42 13.90 -2.17
CA ALA A 70 5.20 14.28 -2.88
C ALA A 70 4.24 15.06 -1.98
N GLU A 71 4.02 14.57 -0.75
CA GLU A 71 3.15 15.24 0.20
C GLU A 71 3.70 16.59 0.67
N ALA A 72 5.00 16.65 0.98
CA ALA A 72 5.66 17.89 1.40
C ALA A 72 5.60 18.97 0.29
N ALA A 73 5.85 18.58 -0.96
CA ALA A 73 5.73 19.47 -2.10
C ALA A 73 4.29 20.00 -2.27
N TYR A 74 3.28 19.13 -2.15
CA TYR A 74 1.88 19.54 -2.18
C TYR A 74 1.57 20.57 -1.06
N LYS A 75 2.00 20.30 0.17
CA LYS A 75 1.80 21.21 1.32
C LYS A 75 2.54 22.54 1.16
N ASN A 76 3.59 22.59 0.35
CA ASN A 76 4.32 23.79 0.00
C ASN A 76 3.79 24.51 -1.26
N ASN A 77 2.59 24.15 -1.74
CA ASN A 77 1.98 24.66 -2.97
C ASN A 77 2.80 24.41 -4.25
N ASP A 78 3.66 23.38 -4.24
CA ASP A 78 4.45 22.94 -5.40
C ASP A 78 3.86 21.67 -6.00
N GLU A 79 2.72 21.83 -6.70
CA GLU A 79 2.03 20.71 -7.33
C GLU A 79 2.86 20.06 -8.45
N THR A 80 3.74 20.82 -9.09
CA THR A 80 4.63 20.32 -10.16
C THR A 80 5.54 19.24 -9.61
N ASN A 81 6.24 19.50 -8.51
CA ASN A 81 7.08 18.50 -7.88
C ASN A 81 6.27 17.42 -7.15
N ALA A 82 5.11 17.75 -6.58
CA ALA A 82 4.22 16.75 -5.97
C ALA A 82 3.82 15.66 -6.99
N LYS A 83 3.35 16.07 -8.18
CA LYS A 83 3.04 15.16 -9.29
C LYS A 83 4.26 14.40 -9.77
N LYS A 84 5.42 15.07 -9.89
CA LYS A 84 6.68 14.43 -10.30
C LYS A 84 7.03 13.25 -9.39
N TYR A 85 7.08 13.47 -8.07
CA TYR A 85 7.47 12.41 -7.13
C TYR A 85 6.44 11.29 -7.06
N LEU A 86 5.15 11.63 -7.06
CA LEU A 86 4.08 10.64 -7.08
C LEU A 86 4.11 9.79 -8.36
N ASN A 87 4.27 10.41 -9.53
CA ASN A 87 4.31 9.71 -10.81
C ASN A 87 5.56 8.86 -10.99
N LEU A 88 6.71 9.24 -10.40
CA LEU A 88 7.90 8.37 -10.38
C LEU A 88 7.62 7.05 -9.64
N LEU A 89 6.96 7.12 -8.48
CA LEU A 89 6.55 5.91 -7.75
C LEU A 89 5.51 5.11 -8.53
N ARG A 90 4.48 5.77 -9.08
CA ARG A 90 3.41 5.12 -9.85
C ARG A 90 3.93 4.41 -11.10
N ALA A 91 4.83 5.04 -11.85
CA ALA A 91 5.47 4.42 -13.01
C ALA A 91 6.27 3.18 -12.61
N ALA A 92 7.00 3.23 -11.49
CA ALA A 92 7.68 2.07 -10.91
C ALA A 92 6.71 1.01 -10.34
N ARG A 93 5.40 1.23 -10.44
CA ARG A 93 4.36 0.26 -10.12
C ARG A 93 3.50 -0.14 -11.34
N GLY A 94 3.90 0.24 -12.55
CA GLY A 94 3.15 -0.04 -13.77
C GLY A 94 1.90 0.82 -13.95
N LEU A 95 1.73 1.86 -13.14
CA LEU A 95 0.55 2.71 -13.16
C LEU A 95 0.73 3.93 -14.05
N THR A 96 -0.37 4.39 -14.64
CA THR A 96 -0.43 5.63 -15.41
C THR A 96 -0.17 6.85 -14.53
N ALA A 97 0.44 7.87 -15.14
CA ALA A 97 0.67 9.15 -14.48
C ALA A 97 -0.66 9.84 -14.16
N ILE A 98 -0.75 10.43 -12.97
CA ILE A 98 -1.85 11.32 -12.61
C ILE A 98 -1.58 12.75 -13.08
N THR A 99 -2.65 13.46 -13.42
CA THR A 99 -2.63 14.86 -13.86
C THR A 99 -3.56 15.76 -13.04
N THR A 100 -4.13 15.21 -11.95
CA THR A 100 -5.01 15.92 -11.03
C THR A 100 -4.29 17.08 -10.33
N SER A 101 -5.08 17.99 -9.77
CA SER A 101 -4.61 19.19 -9.05
C SER A 101 -5.47 19.45 -7.81
N GLY A 102 -5.04 20.39 -6.96
CA GLY A 102 -5.74 20.79 -5.76
C GLY A 102 -6.05 19.63 -4.82
N SER A 103 -7.26 19.62 -4.26
CA SER A 103 -7.70 18.56 -3.35
C SER A 103 -7.67 17.17 -3.96
N ASN A 104 -7.87 17.03 -5.27
CA ASN A 104 -7.81 15.74 -5.96
C ASN A 104 -6.38 15.19 -6.00
N LEU A 105 -5.38 16.05 -6.22
CA LEU A 105 -3.97 15.64 -6.13
C LEU A 105 -3.61 15.16 -4.73
N PHE A 106 -4.12 15.84 -3.68
CA PHE A 106 -3.89 15.38 -2.32
C PHE A 106 -4.56 14.03 -2.04
N ALA A 107 -5.79 13.83 -2.51
CA ALA A 107 -6.47 12.54 -2.40
C ALA A 107 -5.69 11.42 -3.11
N ASP A 108 -5.09 11.70 -4.27
CA ASP A 108 -4.23 10.75 -4.97
C ASP A 108 -2.98 10.39 -4.16
N ILE A 109 -2.32 11.38 -3.54
CA ILE A 109 -1.19 11.16 -2.62
C ILE A 109 -1.62 10.28 -1.43
N GLN A 110 -2.75 10.57 -0.81
CA GLN A 110 -3.27 9.81 0.32
C GLN A 110 -3.60 8.35 -0.05
N ASN A 111 -4.21 8.15 -1.21
CA ASN A 111 -4.56 6.82 -1.73
C ASN A 111 -3.31 6.03 -2.12
N GLU A 112 -2.33 6.66 -2.76
CA GLU A 112 -1.07 6.01 -3.11
C GLU A 112 -0.29 5.61 -1.85
N ARG A 113 -0.23 6.49 -0.84
CA ARG A 113 0.39 6.18 0.45
C ARG A 113 -0.30 5.01 1.14
N ASN A 114 -1.64 4.94 1.08
CA ASN A 114 -2.40 3.81 1.61
C ASN A 114 -2.08 2.50 0.89
N ARG A 115 -2.05 2.49 -0.45
CA ARG A 115 -1.69 1.28 -1.22
C ARG A 115 -0.25 0.83 -0.96
N GLU A 116 0.70 1.75 -1.05
CA GLU A 116 2.13 1.43 -1.00
C GLU A 116 2.58 1.00 0.40
N LEU A 117 2.07 1.65 1.45
CA LEU A 117 2.48 1.44 2.85
C LEU A 117 1.47 0.62 3.67
N ALA A 118 0.51 -0.04 3.00
CA ALA A 118 -0.43 -0.91 3.68
C ALA A 118 0.30 -1.97 4.52
N PHE A 119 -0.19 -2.22 5.74
CA PHE A 119 0.35 -3.21 6.67
C PHE A 119 1.79 -2.91 7.16
N GLU A 120 2.22 -1.65 7.08
CA GLU A 120 3.50 -1.15 7.62
C GLU A 120 3.27 -0.12 8.75
N ASP A 121 2.14 -0.20 9.48
CA ASP A 121 1.77 0.67 10.62
C ASP A 121 1.59 2.19 10.33
N PHE A 122 1.55 2.63 9.08
CA PHE A 122 1.38 4.06 8.76
C PHE A 122 -0.06 4.57 8.82
N ARG A 123 -1.06 3.75 8.47
CA ARG A 123 -2.41 4.25 8.13
C ARG A 123 -3.09 4.99 9.28
N LEU A 124 -2.94 4.53 10.51
CA LEU A 124 -3.56 5.18 11.67
C LEU A 124 -2.96 6.57 11.92
N TYR A 125 -1.64 6.69 11.85
CA TYR A 125 -0.94 7.97 12.02
C TYR A 125 -1.21 8.93 10.86
N ASP A 126 -1.29 8.41 9.63
CA ASP A 126 -1.66 9.17 8.45
C ASP A 126 -3.07 9.78 8.58
N LEU A 127 -4.06 9.00 9.03
CA LEU A 127 -5.41 9.52 9.26
C LEU A 127 -5.43 10.60 10.35
N ASN A 128 -4.72 10.37 11.46
CA ASN A 128 -4.66 11.33 12.57
C ASN A 128 -4.04 12.66 12.14
N ARG A 129 -2.88 12.64 11.49
CA ARG A 129 -2.17 13.87 11.06
C ARG A 129 -2.88 14.61 9.93
N TRP A 130 -3.74 13.93 9.17
CA TRP A 130 -4.61 14.56 8.16
C TRP A 130 -5.94 15.04 8.73
N GLY A 131 -6.23 14.81 10.02
CA GLY A 131 -7.52 15.14 10.62
C GLY A 131 -8.69 14.36 10.00
N LEU A 132 -8.43 13.15 9.48
CA LEU A 132 -9.44 12.32 8.83
C LEU A 132 -9.97 11.26 9.81
N PRO A 133 -11.28 10.96 9.76
CA PRO A 133 -11.86 9.92 10.60
C PRO A 133 -11.43 8.53 10.14
N VAL A 134 -11.40 7.59 11.08
CA VAL A 134 -11.31 6.16 10.77
C VAL A 134 -12.68 5.71 10.27
N LYS A 135 -12.79 5.50 8.95
CA LYS A 135 -13.97 4.88 8.33
C LYS A 135 -13.68 3.40 8.12
N ARG A 136 -14.50 2.53 8.73
CA ARG A 136 -14.40 1.09 8.52
C ARG A 136 -14.99 0.75 7.15
N GLY A 137 -14.21 0.07 6.32
CA GLY A 137 -14.67 -0.36 5.01
C GLY A 137 -15.59 -1.58 5.07
N THR A 138 -16.17 -1.93 3.93
CA THR A 138 -17.08 -3.07 3.81
C THR A 138 -16.34 -4.40 3.80
N LEU A 139 -16.98 -5.44 4.34
CA LEU A 139 -16.52 -6.82 4.19
C LEU A 139 -16.86 -7.31 2.78
N ARG A 140 -16.02 -8.18 2.23
CA ARG A 140 -16.35 -8.90 1.00
C ARG A 140 -17.51 -9.86 1.30
N MET A 141 -18.63 -9.71 0.58
CA MET A 141 -19.75 -10.66 0.61
C MET A 141 -19.48 -11.80 -0.38
#